data_AF-A0A9D8HQ84-F1
#
_entry.id   AF-A0A9D8HQ84-F1
#
_cell.length_a   1.000
_cell.length_b   1.000
_cell.length_c   1.000
_cell.angle_alpha   90.00
_cell.angle_beta   90.00
_cell.angle_gamma   90.00
#
_symmetry.space_group_name_H-M   'P 1'
#
loop_
_entity.id
_entity.type
_entity.pdbx_description
1 polymer ?
#
loop_
_entity_poly.entity_id
_entity_poly.type
_entity_poly.pdbx_seq_one_letter_code
_entity_poly.pdbx_strand_id
1 'polypeptide(L)'
;MENRSRKARNTARTAMIVTAMLLAPALGLSEVEGQQAPVVLHTSTEQIPLKAYAEMMRVGTLRLASGSSRDIPTVTDVSYFRCSLTGWSPKGVLVSSEELFTSEYAERRLLPVSIRPLAVSTVAARAADLEKPERLTALGTAVKAPEGGDQLYFFLILSSGDLTRYYPFRIATPKQ
;
A
#
# COMPACT_ATOMS: atom_id res chain seq x y z
N MET A 1 43.38 55.10 -37.00
CA MET A 1 41.93 55.35 -37.19
C MET A 1 41.32 54.04 -37.67
N GLU A 2 40.79 53.25 -36.73
CA GLU A 2 39.33 53.13 -36.49
C GLU A 2 38.61 52.51 -37.70
N ASN A 3 38.26 51.22 -37.63
CA ASN A 3 37.13 50.61 -36.91
C ASN A 3 35.97 50.39 -37.88
N ARG A 4 35.51 49.13 -37.93
CA ARG A 4 34.11 48.68 -37.97
C ARG A 4 33.21 49.25 -39.08
N SER A 5 32.42 48.38 -39.70
CA SER A 5 30.96 48.38 -39.52
C SER A 5 30.31 47.51 -40.60
N ARG A 6 29.71 46.38 -40.17
CA ARG A 6 28.27 46.06 -40.30
C ARG A 6 27.79 45.85 -41.74
N LYS A 7 27.45 44.62 -42.14
CA LYS A 7 26.18 43.93 -41.82
C LYS A 7 24.96 44.73 -42.31
N ALA A 8 24.44 44.38 -43.48
CA ALA A 8 23.07 44.61 -43.93
C ALA A 8 22.74 43.48 -44.92
N ARG A 9 21.90 42.50 -44.58
CA ARG A 9 20.43 42.50 -44.47
C ARG A 9 19.72 42.30 -45.83
N ASN A 10 18.70 41.42 -45.76
CA ASN A 10 17.52 41.27 -46.61
C ASN A 10 17.60 40.28 -47.79
N THR A 11 16.62 39.43 -48.11
CA THR A 11 15.45 38.82 -47.44
C THR A 11 14.97 37.71 -48.39
N ALA A 12 14.56 36.56 -47.82
CA ALA A 12 13.61 35.56 -48.30
C ALA A 12 13.60 35.06 -49.77
N ARG A 13 13.73 33.74 -49.92
CA ARG A 13 12.84 32.91 -50.76
C ARG A 13 12.82 31.46 -50.25
N THR A 14 11.82 31.20 -49.42
CA THR A 14 10.91 30.04 -49.43
C THR A 14 11.47 28.68 -49.89
N ALA A 15 11.77 27.80 -48.94
CA ALA A 15 11.83 26.35 -49.18
C ALA A 15 10.69 25.70 -48.36
N MET A 16 9.68 25.22 -49.08
CA MET A 16 8.55 24.48 -48.55
C MET A 16 9.03 23.04 -48.29
N ILE A 17 9.31 22.70 -47.03
CA ILE A 17 9.63 21.31 -46.64
C ILE A 17 8.32 20.62 -46.28
N VAL A 18 8.05 19.55 -47.03
CA VAL A 18 6.92 18.64 -46.91
C VAL A 18 6.98 17.93 -45.56
N THR A 19 6.01 18.19 -44.69
CA THR A 19 5.79 17.45 -43.45
C THR A 19 5.24 16.06 -43.79
N ALA A 20 6.13 15.09 -43.94
CA ALA A 20 5.78 13.68 -44.03
C ALA A 20 6.53 12.91 -42.93
N MET A 21 5.86 12.70 -41.79
CA MET A 21 6.03 11.55 -40.90
C MET A 21 5.10 11.73 -39.69
N LEU A 22 3.79 11.56 -39.93
CA LEU A 22 2.89 11.08 -38.88
C LEU A 22 3.15 9.58 -38.72
N LEU A 23 4.31 9.27 -38.12
CA LEU A 23 4.50 8.03 -37.39
C LEU A 23 3.59 8.15 -36.17
N ALA A 24 2.34 7.71 -36.33
CA ALA A 24 1.62 7.17 -35.20
C ALA A 24 2.09 5.73 -35.05
N PRO A 25 3.06 5.41 -34.17
CA PRO A 25 2.72 4.31 -33.31
C PRO A 25 1.51 4.83 -32.55
N ALA A 26 0.33 4.33 -32.88
CA ALA A 26 -0.58 3.96 -31.82
C ALA A 26 0.23 3.02 -30.93
N LEU A 27 1.06 3.62 -30.06
CA LEU A 27 1.57 2.98 -28.89
C LEU A 27 0.29 2.48 -28.27
N GLY A 28 0.09 1.17 -28.41
CA GLY A 28 -0.66 0.46 -27.41
C GLY A 28 -0.23 1.09 -26.11
N LEU A 29 -1.23 1.62 -25.41
CA LEU A 29 -1.17 1.72 -23.97
C LEU A 29 -0.97 0.27 -23.51
N SER A 30 0.26 -0.22 -23.68
CA SER A 30 0.84 -1.27 -22.90
C SER A 30 0.59 -0.80 -21.50
N GLU A 31 -0.45 -1.38 -20.90
CA GLU A 31 -0.35 -2.00 -19.60
C GLU A 31 1.06 -1.75 -19.05
N VAL A 32 1.20 -0.74 -18.20
CA VAL A 32 2.41 -0.53 -17.43
C VAL A 32 2.47 -1.69 -16.44
N GLU A 33 2.85 -2.86 -16.95
CA GLU A 33 3.60 -3.88 -16.25
C GLU A 33 4.72 -3.17 -15.48
N GLY A 34 4.58 -3.11 -14.16
CA GLY A 34 5.66 -2.65 -13.28
C GLY A 34 5.29 -1.58 -12.26
N GLN A 35 4.03 -1.13 -12.13
CA GLN A 35 3.63 -0.41 -10.92
C GLN A 35 3.66 -1.39 -9.73
N GLN A 36 4.82 -1.46 -9.06
CA GLN A 36 4.95 -2.14 -7.77
C GLN A 36 3.86 -1.60 -6.85
N ALA A 37 3.06 -2.51 -6.29
CA ALA A 37 2.00 -2.12 -5.38
C ALA A 37 2.59 -1.31 -4.20
N PRO A 38 1.91 -0.24 -3.78
CA PRO A 38 2.43 0.70 -2.79
C PRO A 38 2.64 0.05 -1.41
N VAL A 39 1.89 -1.00 -1.11
CA VAL A 39 2.00 -1.77 0.13
C VAL A 39 2.01 -3.24 -0.23
N VAL A 40 3.07 -3.94 0.17
CA VAL A 40 3.27 -5.36 -0.11
C VAL A 40 3.53 -6.09 1.21
N LEU A 41 2.73 -7.12 1.48
CA LEU A 41 2.96 -8.07 2.57
C LEU A 41 3.91 -9.16 2.07
N HIS A 42 5.01 -9.36 2.78
CA HIS A 42 5.95 -10.44 2.52
C HIS A 42 5.71 -11.58 3.50
N THR A 43 5.50 -12.78 2.97
CA THR A 43 5.51 -14.05 3.72
C THR A 43 6.85 -14.75 3.49
N SER A 44 7.03 -15.95 4.06
CA SER A 44 8.20 -16.80 3.77
C SER A 44 8.27 -17.27 2.31
N THR A 45 7.13 -17.30 1.61
CA THR A 45 7.01 -17.89 0.26
C THR A 45 6.56 -16.90 -0.81
N GLU A 46 5.86 -15.83 -0.44
CA GLU A 46 5.12 -14.98 -1.37
C GLU A 46 5.26 -13.50 -1.06
N GLN A 47 5.00 -12.68 -2.09
CA GLN A 47 4.87 -11.23 -1.98
C GLN A 47 3.48 -10.85 -2.43
N ILE A 48 2.67 -10.35 -1.51
CA ILE A 48 1.23 -10.16 -1.70
C ILE A 48 0.92 -8.66 -1.66
N PRO A 49 0.53 -8.06 -2.80
CA PRO A 49 0.01 -6.71 -2.85
C PRO A 49 -1.23 -6.52 -1.97
N LEU A 50 -1.21 -5.56 -1.05
CA LEU A 50 -2.40 -5.19 -0.28
C LEU A 50 -3.20 -4.14 -1.06
N LYS A 51 -4.17 -4.62 -1.85
CA LYS A 51 -4.99 -3.78 -2.75
C LYS A 51 -6.12 -3.05 -2.01
N ALA A 52 -6.71 -3.70 -1.01
CA ALA A 52 -7.76 -3.12 -0.20
C ALA A 52 -7.19 -2.23 0.91
N TYR A 53 -7.95 -1.20 1.29
CA TYR A 53 -7.73 -0.48 2.55
C TYR A 53 -9.05 0.01 3.13
N ALA A 54 -9.10 0.10 4.44
CA ALA A 54 -10.19 0.68 5.21
C ALA A 54 -9.79 2.03 5.81
N GLU A 55 -10.82 2.80 6.14
CA GLU A 55 -10.72 4.05 6.89
C GLU A 55 -11.65 3.99 8.10
N MET A 56 -11.29 4.73 9.15
CA MET A 56 -12.10 4.80 10.35
C MET A 56 -13.26 5.77 10.14
N MET A 57 -14.47 5.29 10.40
CA MET A 57 -15.68 6.10 10.41
C MET A 57 -15.72 6.96 11.68
N ARG A 58 -16.53 8.04 11.64
CA ARG A 58 -16.75 8.89 12.83
C ARG A 58 -17.27 8.13 14.04
N VAL A 59 -18.03 7.06 13.79
CA VAL A 59 -18.60 6.17 14.81
C VAL A 59 -17.65 5.03 15.20
N GLY A 60 -16.34 5.14 14.92
CA GLY A 60 -15.34 4.17 15.38
C GLY A 60 -15.30 2.82 14.65
N THR A 61 -16.24 2.50 13.76
CA THR A 61 -16.17 1.34 12.87
C THR A 61 -15.15 1.53 11.76
N LEU A 62 -14.60 0.44 11.21
CA LEU A 62 -13.85 0.50 9.96
C LEU A 62 -14.77 0.27 8.77
N ARG A 63 -14.51 0.99 7.68
CA ARG A 63 -15.18 0.76 6.39
C ARG A 63 -14.13 0.62 5.30
N LEU A 64 -14.26 -0.41 4.47
CA LEU A 64 -13.44 -0.53 3.26
C LEU A 64 -13.69 0.68 2.35
N ALA A 65 -12.64 1.46 2.14
CA ALA A 65 -12.65 2.64 1.26
C ALA A 65 -12.11 2.29 -0.14
N SER A 66 -11.34 1.21 -0.24
CA SER A 66 -10.87 0.65 -1.51
C SER A 66 -10.86 -0.87 -1.47
N GLY A 67 -11.14 -1.49 -2.62
CA GLY A 67 -11.29 -2.93 -2.76
C GLY A 67 -12.59 -3.46 -2.15
N SER A 68 -12.68 -4.78 -2.10
CA SER A 68 -13.78 -5.55 -1.50
C SER A 68 -13.24 -6.52 -0.45
N SER A 69 -14.14 -7.15 0.31
CA SER A 69 -13.73 -8.19 1.27
C SER A 69 -13.02 -9.39 0.61
N ARG A 70 -13.29 -9.63 -0.68
CA ARG A 70 -12.63 -10.68 -1.47
C ARG A 70 -11.18 -10.36 -1.82
N ASP A 71 -10.81 -9.07 -1.78
CA ASP A 71 -9.44 -8.61 -2.03
C ASP A 71 -8.56 -8.67 -0.76
N ILE A 72 -9.11 -9.09 0.38
CA ILE A 72 -8.39 -9.24 1.65
C ILE A 72 -7.68 -10.60 1.66
N PRO A 73 -6.34 -10.63 1.56
CA PRO A 73 -5.62 -11.89 1.49
C PRO A 73 -5.67 -12.62 2.83
N THR A 74 -5.69 -13.94 2.75
CA THR A 74 -5.44 -14.84 3.87
C THR A 74 -4.07 -15.47 3.66
N VAL A 75 -3.16 -15.29 4.62
CA VAL A 75 -1.78 -15.78 4.55
C VAL A 75 -1.51 -16.80 5.64
N THR A 76 -0.45 -17.59 5.50
CA THR A 76 -0.04 -18.57 6.52
C THR A 76 0.90 -17.97 7.58
N ASP A 77 1.63 -16.93 7.21
CA ASP A 77 2.69 -16.33 8.00
C ASP A 77 2.96 -14.90 7.52
N VAL A 78 3.63 -14.11 8.36
CA VAL A 78 4.01 -12.73 8.06
C VAL A 78 5.47 -12.55 8.40
N SER A 79 6.27 -12.12 7.42
CA SER A 79 7.67 -11.75 7.64
C SER A 79 7.81 -10.23 7.86
N TYR A 80 7.39 -9.42 6.89
CA TYR A 80 7.40 -7.96 7.00
C TYR A 80 6.49 -7.31 5.95
N PHE A 81 6.30 -6.00 6.06
CA PHE A 81 5.58 -5.18 5.09
C PHE A 81 6.55 -4.23 4.41
N ARG A 82 6.51 -4.14 3.08
CA ARG A 82 7.19 -3.09 2.32
C ARG A 82 6.19 -2.00 1.96
N CYS A 83 6.46 -0.78 2.40
CA CYS A 83 5.60 0.38 2.18
C CYS A 83 6.36 1.41 1.35
N SER A 84 5.87 1.70 0.14
CA SER A 84 6.48 2.62 -0.84
C SER A 84 5.58 3.83 -1.11
N LEU A 85 4.86 4.31 -0.10
CA LEU A 85 3.98 5.47 -0.19
C LEU A 85 4.69 6.70 0.37
N THR A 86 5.10 7.61 -0.53
CA THR A 86 5.73 8.88 -0.15
C THR A 86 4.84 9.68 0.81
N GLY A 87 5.41 10.11 1.94
CA GLY A 87 4.70 10.87 2.98
C GLY A 87 3.89 10.01 3.96
N TRP A 88 3.81 8.70 3.76
CA TRP A 88 3.13 7.78 4.67
C TRP A 88 4.11 7.09 5.60
N SER A 89 3.69 6.87 6.85
CA SER A 89 4.50 6.21 7.87
C SER A 89 3.74 5.06 8.52
N PRO A 90 4.35 3.88 8.68
CA PRO A 90 3.78 2.80 9.48
C PRO A 90 3.64 3.21 10.94
N LYS A 91 2.51 2.88 11.57
CA LYS A 91 2.24 3.16 12.98
C LYS A 91 2.14 1.93 13.86
N GLY A 92 1.71 0.81 13.28
CA GLY A 92 1.50 -0.43 14.00
C GLY A 92 0.69 -1.40 13.16
N VAL A 93 0.37 -2.54 13.76
CA VAL A 93 -0.64 -3.46 13.24
C VAL A 93 -1.80 -3.51 14.21
N LEU A 94 -3.01 -3.18 13.76
CA LEU A 94 -4.23 -3.36 14.53
C LEU A 94 -4.71 -4.81 14.37
N VAL A 95 -5.15 -5.42 15.47
CA VAL A 95 -5.82 -6.71 15.49
C VAL A 95 -7.23 -6.52 16.04
N SER A 96 -8.21 -7.15 15.41
CA SER A 96 -9.61 -7.13 15.82
C SER A 96 -10.40 -8.28 15.21
N SER A 97 -11.56 -8.59 15.78
CA SER A 97 -12.56 -9.45 15.14
C SER A 97 -13.26 -8.74 13.97
N GLU A 98 -14.01 -9.51 13.18
CA GLU A 98 -14.86 -9.03 12.08
C GLU A 98 -15.90 -7.98 12.53
N GLU A 99 -16.29 -7.99 13.81
CA GLU A 99 -17.22 -7.01 14.39
C GLU A 99 -16.75 -5.56 14.19
N LEU A 100 -15.46 -5.31 13.97
CA LEU A 100 -14.93 -3.97 13.72
C LEU A 100 -15.57 -3.27 12.50
N PHE A 101 -16.11 -4.03 11.55
CA PHE A 101 -16.81 -3.48 10.39
C PHE A 101 -18.26 -3.07 10.69
N THR A 102 -18.86 -3.54 11.79
CA THR A 102 -20.28 -3.34 12.11
C THR A 102 -20.53 -2.70 13.49
N SER A 103 -19.57 -2.79 14.41
CA SER A 103 -19.70 -2.39 15.82
C SER A 103 -18.55 -1.47 16.24
N GLU A 104 -18.89 -0.35 16.87
CA GLU A 104 -17.92 0.58 17.43
C GLU A 104 -17.21 0.03 18.68
N TYR A 105 -17.88 -0.91 19.38
CA TYR A 105 -17.40 -1.55 20.60
C TYR A 105 -16.50 -2.77 20.36
N ALA A 106 -16.18 -3.07 19.10
CA ALA A 106 -15.28 -4.16 18.76
C ALA A 106 -13.94 -4.01 19.50
N GLU A 107 -13.46 -5.09 20.11
CA GLU A 107 -12.21 -5.08 20.86
C GLU A 107 -11.02 -4.95 19.90
N ARG A 108 -10.05 -4.12 20.29
CA ARG A 108 -8.93 -3.71 19.43
C ARG A 108 -7.61 -3.86 20.16
N ARG A 109 -6.60 -4.40 19.49
CA ARG A 109 -5.24 -4.48 20.02
C ARG A 109 -4.24 -3.93 19.01
N LEU A 110 -3.42 -2.98 19.46
CA LEU A 110 -2.35 -2.42 18.64
C LEU A 110 -1.04 -3.16 18.93
N LEU A 111 -0.43 -3.71 17.88
CA LEU A 111 0.88 -4.34 17.91
C LEU A 111 1.93 -3.32 17.47
N PRO A 112 3.03 -3.17 18.23
CA PRO A 112 4.12 -2.30 17.82
C PRO A 112 4.83 -2.88 16.59
N VAL A 113 5.34 -1.98 15.74
CA VAL A 113 6.16 -2.35 14.58
C VAL A 113 7.56 -1.78 14.71
N SER A 114 8.55 -2.57 14.34
CA SER A 114 9.91 -2.09 14.06
C SER A 114 9.96 -1.62 12.61
N ILE A 115 10.52 -0.42 12.38
CA ILE A 115 10.58 0.20 11.06
C ILE A 115 12.04 0.35 10.65
N ARG A 116 12.36 -0.10 9.42
CA ARG A 116 13.67 0.04 8.81
C ARG A 116 13.55 0.75 7.46
N PRO A 117 14.19 1.93 7.28
CA PRO A 117 14.27 2.55 5.96
C PRO A 117 15.02 1.65 4.97
N LEU A 118 14.48 1.50 3.76
CA LEU A 118 15.13 0.80 2.65
C LEU A 118 15.59 1.77 1.56
N ALA A 119 14.81 2.81 1.31
CA ALA A 119 15.11 3.91 0.39
C ALA A 119 14.42 5.20 0.87
N VAL A 120 14.59 6.30 0.14
CA VAL A 120 14.04 7.62 0.49
C VAL A 120 12.51 7.58 0.70
N SER A 121 11.79 6.83 -0.13
CA SER A 121 10.33 6.72 -0.09
C SER A 121 9.83 5.32 0.28
N THR A 122 10.73 4.43 0.75
CA THR A 122 10.38 3.03 1.03
C THR A 122 10.87 2.59 2.39
N VAL A 123 9.97 2.02 3.18
CA VAL A 123 10.25 1.48 4.51
C VAL A 123 9.80 0.03 4.61
N ALA A 124 10.54 -0.77 5.37
CA ALA A 124 10.11 -2.08 5.85
C ALA A 124 9.53 -1.94 7.27
N ALA A 125 8.37 -2.53 7.52
CA ALA A 125 7.77 -2.62 8.85
C ALA A 125 7.63 -4.09 9.27
N ARG A 126 7.97 -4.41 10.51
CA ARG A 126 7.94 -5.77 11.06
C ARG A 126 7.21 -5.79 12.40
N ALA A 127 6.24 -6.69 12.56
CA ALA A 127 5.52 -6.90 13.81
C ALA A 127 5.94 -8.25 14.41
N ALA A 128 6.76 -8.24 15.46
CA ALA A 128 7.36 -9.46 16.03
C ALA A 128 6.32 -10.46 16.57
N ASP A 129 5.17 -9.97 17.03
CA ASP A 129 4.09 -10.82 17.55
C ASP A 129 3.41 -11.66 16.46
N LEU A 130 3.50 -11.26 15.18
CA LEU A 130 2.92 -12.02 14.07
C LEU A 130 3.76 -13.24 13.66
N GLU A 131 5.00 -13.34 14.14
CA GLU A 131 5.91 -14.42 13.81
C GLU A 131 5.79 -15.61 14.76
N LYS A 132 4.99 -15.46 15.83
CA LYS A 132 4.88 -16.40 16.94
C LYS A 132 3.47 -16.98 17.00
N PRO A 133 3.26 -18.26 16.66
CA PRO A 133 1.93 -18.88 16.66
C PRO A 133 1.17 -18.73 17.99
N GLU A 134 1.88 -18.88 19.11
CA GLU A 134 1.31 -18.75 20.45
C GLU A 134 0.78 -17.34 20.75
N ARG A 135 1.38 -16.32 20.14
CA ARG A 135 0.93 -14.92 20.27
C ARG A 135 -0.34 -14.69 19.45
N LEU A 136 -0.46 -15.30 18.27
CA LEU A 136 -1.65 -15.18 17.43
C LEU A 136 -2.90 -15.74 18.14
N THR A 137 -2.79 -16.91 18.76
CA THR A 137 -3.89 -17.49 19.56
C THR A 137 -4.28 -16.58 20.72
N ALA A 138 -3.31 -16.08 21.49
CA ALA A 138 -3.57 -15.18 22.61
C ALA A 138 -4.23 -13.85 22.15
N LEU A 139 -3.84 -13.33 20.99
CA LEU A 139 -4.44 -12.13 20.41
C LEU A 139 -5.89 -12.36 20.00
N GLY A 140 -6.21 -13.52 19.41
CA GLY A 140 -7.59 -13.89 19.08
C GLY A 140 -8.51 -13.90 20.31
N THR A 141 -8.06 -14.53 21.41
CA THR A 141 -8.79 -14.49 22.69
C THR A 141 -8.93 -13.08 23.24
N ALA A 142 -7.87 -12.27 23.15
CA ALA A 142 -7.86 -10.90 23.68
C ALA A 142 -8.81 -9.93 22.97
N VAL A 143 -9.18 -10.23 21.71
CA VAL A 143 -10.16 -9.44 20.93
C VAL A 143 -11.52 -10.12 20.83
N LYS A 144 -11.79 -11.13 21.67
CA LYS A 144 -13.06 -11.89 21.70
C LYS A 144 -13.45 -12.44 20.32
N ALA A 145 -12.47 -12.84 19.49
CA ALA A 145 -12.77 -13.46 18.21
C ALA A 145 -13.42 -14.84 18.46
N PRO A 146 -14.52 -15.20 17.75
CA PRO A 146 -15.13 -16.52 17.85
C PRO A 146 -14.14 -17.64 17.54
N GLU A 147 -14.30 -18.79 18.20
CA GLU A 147 -13.50 -19.99 17.90
C GLU A 147 -13.73 -20.41 16.44
N GLY A 148 -12.65 -20.58 15.67
CA GLY A 148 -12.73 -20.90 14.23
C GLY A 148 -11.82 -20.08 13.30
N GLY A 149 -11.08 -19.09 13.81
CA GLY A 149 -9.87 -18.51 13.17
C GLY A 149 -10.09 -17.58 11.97
N ASP A 150 -11.06 -17.84 11.10
CA ASP A 150 -11.26 -17.12 9.83
C ASP A 150 -11.82 -15.69 9.98
N GLN A 151 -12.12 -15.28 11.22
CA GLN A 151 -12.71 -13.98 11.56
C GLN A 151 -11.74 -12.99 12.21
N LEU A 152 -10.46 -13.34 12.34
CA LEU A 152 -9.45 -12.43 12.88
C LEU A 152 -8.86 -11.56 11.77
N TYR A 153 -9.06 -10.25 11.87
CA TYR A 153 -8.49 -9.29 10.95
C TYR A 153 -7.28 -8.60 11.56
N PHE A 154 -6.24 -8.51 10.74
CA PHE A 154 -5.05 -7.71 11.00
C PHE A 154 -5.00 -6.55 10.02
N PHE A 155 -4.59 -5.37 10.49
CA PHE A 155 -4.50 -4.20 9.64
C PHE A 155 -3.15 -3.52 9.84
N LEU A 156 -2.34 -3.45 8.80
CA LEU A 156 -1.20 -2.54 8.80
C LEU A 156 -1.73 -1.10 8.78
N ILE A 157 -1.36 -0.30 9.78
CA ILE A 157 -1.77 1.10 9.89
C ILE A 157 -0.70 1.97 9.26
N LEU A 158 -1.08 2.72 8.23
CA LEU A 158 -0.27 3.81 7.67
C LEU A 158 -0.94 5.15 7.93
N SER A 159 -0.16 6.19 8.23
CA SER A 159 -0.69 7.56 8.36
C SER A 159 0.16 8.59 7.62
N SER A 160 -0.50 9.66 7.18
CA SER A 160 0.09 10.83 6.50
C SER A 160 -0.71 12.08 6.90
N GLY A 161 -0.16 12.94 7.75
CA GLY A 161 -0.91 14.05 8.35
C GLY A 161 -2.11 13.52 9.13
N ASP A 162 -3.31 14.05 8.82
CA ASP A 162 -4.57 13.64 9.45
C ASP A 162 -5.21 12.41 8.79
N LEU A 163 -4.61 11.87 7.73
CA LEU A 163 -5.12 10.68 7.04
C LEU A 163 -4.53 9.41 7.64
N THR A 164 -5.39 8.42 7.86
CA THR A 164 -5.01 7.08 8.32
C THR A 164 -5.68 6.01 7.47
N ARG A 165 -4.89 5.04 7.00
CA ARG A 165 -5.36 3.88 6.23
C ARG A 165 -5.02 2.58 6.95
N TYR A 166 -5.96 1.66 6.92
CA TYR A 166 -5.88 0.34 7.53
C TYR A 166 -5.85 -0.70 6.42
N TYR A 167 -4.70 -1.34 6.18
CA TYR A 167 -4.54 -2.33 5.11
C TYR A 167 -4.80 -3.73 5.66
N PRO A 168 -5.96 -4.35 5.36
CA PRO A 168 -6.38 -5.60 5.97
C PRO A 168 -5.65 -6.81 5.39
N PHE A 169 -5.44 -7.81 6.23
CA PHE A 169 -5.09 -9.19 5.86
C PHE A 169 -5.56 -10.12 6.98
N ARG A 170 -5.61 -11.43 6.69
CA ARG A 170 -5.94 -12.49 7.64
C ARG A 170 -4.79 -13.47 7.74
N ILE A 171 -4.63 -14.10 8.89
CA ILE A 171 -3.67 -15.19 9.07
C ILE A 171 -4.48 -16.47 9.25
N ALA A 172 -4.27 -17.45 8.37
CA ALA A 172 -4.87 -18.77 8.47
C ALA A 172 -4.43 -19.39 9.80
N THR A 173 -5.38 -19.74 10.65
CA THR A 173 -5.07 -20.48 11.86
C THR A 173 -4.79 -21.93 11.46
N PRO A 174 -3.65 -22.53 11.85
CA PRO A 174 -3.41 -23.94 11.56
C PRO A 174 -4.53 -24.78 12.20
N LYS A 175 -5.19 -25.61 11.39
CA LYS A 175 -6.17 -26.58 11.89
C LYS A 175 -5.42 -27.55 12.79
N GLN A 176 -5.75 -27.55 14.09
CA GLN A 176 -5.29 -28.58 15.02
C GLN A 176 -5.96 -29.92 14.71
#